data_AF-A0A5A9NBV4-F1
#
_entry.id   AF-A0A5A9NBV4-F1
#
_cell.length_a   1.000
_cell.length_b   1.000
_cell.length_c   1.000
_cell.angle_alpha   90.00
_cell.angle_beta   90.00
_cell.angle_gamma   90.00
#
_symmetry.space_group_name_H-M   'P 1'
#
loop_
_entity.id
_entity.type
_entity.pdbx_description
1 polymer ?
#
loop_
_entity_poly.entity_id
_entity_poly.type
_entity_poly.pdbx_seq_one_letter_code
_entity_poly.pdbx_strand_id
1 'polypeptide(L)'
;MAHVWGNILILVFAHFVGSQGNQCGEPTKYPDRRLDEKYHHISDFNHDDNVEYNCAPGYRRTGGSRISFCKEGRWTPSDLTCEMVKCPDIKIINSKQFSKIVRYNTTVDITCEQGFILRGAQHLRCELNGSWTPDVPTCEPVRCSAPLMVNGKIQSGVKQHYKPLENLTVSCTEGYDLIGLSLVTCGSDGQWQRLPECRPEVRCSAPLMVNGKIQSGVKLHYKPLENVTVSCTEGYDLIGSSLVTCGPQGQWERLPECRFKVSLTGNCGPAPRYPHAHLRDEYSPTQREHTAEARLRYKCTIGHRLAGAVYCPPPPLVRNADMFDRTYEQVPFGYMVSYRCRTGSLIGAKRIHCTKNGTWSAPPPECRGKQ
;
A
#
# COMPACT_ATOMS: atom_id res chain seq x y z
N MET A 1 -77.05 -1.12 -96.33
CA MET A 1 -75.61 -1.15 -95.99
C MET A 1 -75.39 -0.14 -94.87
N ALA A 2 -75.48 -0.61 -93.62
CA ALA A 2 -74.38 -0.65 -92.63
C ALA A 2 -73.93 0.76 -92.19
N HIS A 3 -74.43 1.30 -91.06
CA HIS A 3 -73.85 1.21 -89.69
C HIS A 3 -72.51 1.99 -89.61
N VAL A 4 -72.24 2.96 -88.73
CA VAL A 4 -72.61 3.24 -87.32
C VAL A 4 -72.39 4.74 -87.02
N TRP A 5 -73.13 5.28 -86.04
CA TRP A 5 -73.03 6.63 -85.46
C TRP A 5 -71.78 6.85 -84.58
N GLY A 6 -71.32 8.10 -84.49
CA GLY A 6 -70.40 8.55 -83.44
C GLY A 6 -70.19 10.06 -83.43
N ASN A 7 -71.06 10.80 -82.74
CA ASN A 7 -70.80 12.18 -82.32
C ASN A 7 -69.69 12.19 -81.26
N ILE A 8 -68.87 13.24 -81.19
CA ILE A 8 -68.68 14.10 -79.98
C ILE A 8 -67.47 15.06 -80.10
N LEU A 9 -67.78 16.33 -79.79
CA LEU A 9 -67.00 17.47 -79.27
C LEU A 9 -65.56 17.73 -79.78
N ILE A 10 -65.43 18.85 -80.50
CA ILE A 10 -64.20 19.64 -80.60
C ILE A 10 -63.98 20.34 -79.25
N LEU A 11 -63.07 19.80 -78.43
CA LEU A 11 -62.56 20.47 -77.24
C LEU A 11 -61.47 21.47 -77.64
N VAL A 12 -61.70 22.73 -77.27
CA VAL A 12 -60.76 23.84 -77.35
C VAL A 12 -59.48 23.46 -76.58
N PHE A 13 -58.35 23.37 -77.29
CA PHE A 13 -57.04 23.34 -76.66
C PHE A 13 -56.79 24.71 -76.01
N ALA A 14 -57.12 24.84 -74.73
CA ALA A 14 -56.53 25.87 -73.90
C ALA A 14 -55.04 25.54 -73.78
N HIS A 15 -54.21 26.34 -74.44
CA HIS A 15 -52.79 26.43 -74.10
C HIS A 15 -52.71 26.91 -72.65
N PHE A 16 -52.62 25.96 -71.72
CA PHE A 16 -52.00 26.22 -70.43
C PHE A 16 -50.54 26.53 -70.73
N VAL A 17 -50.24 27.83 -70.86
CA VAL A 17 -48.91 28.35 -70.55
C VAL A 17 -48.75 28.12 -69.06
N GLY A 18 -48.31 26.92 -68.70
CA GLY A 18 -47.80 26.68 -67.35
C GLY A 18 -46.64 27.65 -67.15
N SER A 19 -46.76 28.57 -66.21
CA SER A 19 -45.61 29.33 -65.74
C SER A 19 -44.55 28.31 -65.33
N GLN A 20 -43.45 28.22 -66.08
CA GLN A 20 -42.26 27.52 -65.60
C GLN A 20 -41.87 28.20 -64.28
N GLY A 21 -42.12 27.51 -63.18
CA GLY A 21 -41.66 27.95 -61.87
C GLY A 21 -40.13 27.96 -61.90
N ASN A 22 -39.54 29.15 -61.95
CA ASN A 22 -38.08 29.34 -61.87
C ASN A 22 -37.54 29.18 -60.44
N GLN A 23 -38.41 28.83 -59.49
CA GLN A 23 -38.10 28.64 -58.08
C GLN A 23 -37.99 27.15 -57.77
N CYS A 24 -37.04 26.79 -56.90
CA CYS A 24 -36.88 25.44 -56.41
C CYS A 24 -37.63 25.27 -55.08
N GLY A 25 -38.25 24.10 -54.90
CA GLY A 25 -38.79 23.65 -53.62
C GLY A 25 -37.72 23.00 -52.73
N GLU A 26 -38.12 22.06 -51.88
CA GLU A 26 -37.22 21.34 -50.97
C GLU A 26 -35.97 20.78 -51.70
N PRO A 27 -34.76 21.01 -51.15
CA PRO A 27 -33.52 20.42 -51.67
C PRO A 27 -33.52 18.88 -51.73
N THR A 28 -32.83 18.34 -52.73
CA THR A 28 -32.72 16.89 -52.97
C THR A 28 -32.16 16.14 -51.76
N LYS A 29 -32.88 15.11 -51.28
CA LYS A 29 -32.46 14.28 -50.15
C LYS A 29 -31.51 13.17 -50.61
N TYR A 30 -30.44 12.95 -49.87
CA TYR A 30 -29.46 11.90 -50.10
C TYR A 30 -29.27 11.04 -48.84
N PRO A 31 -28.95 9.75 -48.95
CA PRO A 31 -28.81 8.85 -47.80
C PRO A 31 -27.53 9.09 -46.97
N ASP A 32 -26.47 9.60 -47.60
CA ASP A 32 -25.11 9.78 -47.07
C ASP A 32 -24.74 11.24 -46.81
N ARG A 33 -25.65 12.17 -47.15
CA ARG A 33 -25.48 13.62 -47.03
C ARG A 33 -26.65 14.21 -46.29
N ARG A 34 -26.40 15.25 -45.50
CA ARG A 34 -27.42 16.04 -44.82
C ARG A 34 -27.34 17.49 -45.28
N LEU A 35 -28.50 18.08 -45.55
CA LEU A 35 -28.61 19.51 -45.78
C LEU A 35 -28.16 20.25 -44.52
N ASP A 36 -27.40 21.33 -44.67
CA ASP A 36 -26.98 22.17 -43.54
C ASP A 36 -28.20 22.70 -42.77
N GLU A 37 -28.11 22.69 -41.44
CA GLU A 37 -29.25 22.91 -40.53
C GLU A 37 -29.91 24.29 -40.74
N LYS A 38 -29.14 25.28 -41.22
CA LYS A 38 -29.64 26.62 -41.55
C LYS A 38 -30.70 26.67 -42.67
N TYR A 39 -30.84 25.60 -43.45
CA TYR A 39 -31.81 25.55 -44.56
C TYR A 39 -33.05 24.72 -44.26
N HIS A 40 -33.14 24.07 -43.09
CA HIS A 40 -34.22 23.12 -42.78
C HIS A 40 -35.61 23.75 -42.68
N HIS A 41 -35.67 25.07 -42.51
CA HIS A 41 -36.90 25.86 -42.32
C HIS A 41 -37.26 26.70 -43.56
N ILE A 42 -36.53 26.51 -44.67
CA ILE A 42 -36.75 27.25 -45.92
C ILE A 42 -37.34 26.29 -46.94
N SER A 43 -38.51 26.64 -47.49
CA SER A 43 -39.24 25.84 -48.48
C SER A 43 -39.06 26.33 -49.91
N ASP A 44 -38.79 27.63 -50.09
CA ASP A 44 -38.80 28.31 -51.39
C ASP A 44 -37.46 28.97 -51.66
N PHE A 45 -36.84 28.61 -52.78
CA PHE A 45 -35.53 29.09 -53.20
C PHE A 45 -35.61 29.71 -54.59
N ASN A 46 -35.01 30.89 -54.74
CA ASN A 46 -34.97 31.61 -56.01
C ASN A 46 -33.96 30.98 -56.97
N HIS A 47 -34.08 31.34 -58.24
CA HIS A 47 -33.06 31.04 -59.24
C HIS A 47 -31.69 31.56 -58.77
N ASP A 48 -30.64 30.76 -58.95
CA ASP A 48 -29.27 31.01 -58.50
C ASP A 48 -29.01 30.89 -56.99
N ASP A 49 -30.04 30.65 -56.18
CA ASP A 49 -29.82 30.29 -54.77
C ASP A 49 -29.03 28.99 -54.67
N ASN A 50 -28.30 28.84 -53.57
CA ASN A 50 -27.51 27.67 -53.31
C ASN A 50 -27.68 27.17 -51.89
N VAL A 51 -27.55 25.86 -51.74
CA VAL A 51 -27.59 25.18 -50.47
C VAL A 51 -26.33 24.35 -50.28
N GLU A 52 -26.01 24.12 -49.01
CA GLU A 52 -24.83 23.39 -48.62
C GLU A 52 -25.20 22.04 -48.00
N TYR A 53 -24.49 21.00 -48.41
CA TYR A 53 -24.57 19.66 -47.84
C TYR A 53 -23.32 19.34 -47.02
N ASN A 54 -23.55 18.66 -45.91
CA ASN A 54 -22.54 17.99 -45.11
C ASN A 54 -22.66 16.48 -45.28
N CYS A 55 -21.60 15.71 -45.01
CA CYS A 55 -21.77 14.28 -44.85
C CYS A 55 -22.65 13.97 -43.63
N ALA A 56 -23.51 12.96 -43.77
CA ALA A 56 -24.32 12.47 -42.67
C ALA A 56 -23.45 11.86 -41.55
N PRO A 57 -23.94 11.78 -40.29
CA PRO A 57 -23.19 11.12 -39.22
C PRO A 57 -22.74 9.71 -39.60
N GLY A 58 -21.46 9.41 -39.37
CA GLY A 58 -20.85 8.15 -39.78
C GLY A 58 -20.33 8.10 -41.22
N TYR A 59 -20.36 9.22 -41.94
CA TYR A 59 -19.74 9.39 -43.25
C TYR A 59 -18.68 10.48 -43.21
N ARG A 60 -17.62 10.33 -44.02
CA ARG A 60 -16.52 11.28 -44.17
C ARG A 60 -16.44 11.76 -45.62
N ARG A 61 -16.15 13.05 -45.82
CA ARG A 61 -15.96 13.62 -47.16
C ARG A 61 -14.68 13.10 -47.79
N THR A 62 -14.77 12.55 -48.99
CA THR A 62 -13.61 12.13 -49.79
C THR A 62 -13.34 13.03 -50.99
N GLY A 63 -14.30 13.90 -51.37
CA GLY A 63 -14.18 14.80 -52.52
C GLY A 63 -15.47 15.58 -52.81
N GLY A 64 -15.50 16.27 -53.95
CA GLY A 64 -16.66 17.02 -54.45
C GLY A 64 -16.95 18.36 -53.76
N SER A 65 -17.82 19.17 -54.37
CA SER A 65 -18.35 20.41 -53.81
C SER A 65 -19.44 20.12 -52.78
N ARG A 66 -19.56 20.98 -51.78
CA ARG A 66 -20.64 20.93 -50.78
C ARG A 66 -21.90 21.65 -51.27
N ILE A 67 -21.83 22.33 -52.42
CA ILE A 67 -22.83 23.30 -52.85
C ILE A 67 -23.69 22.73 -53.98
N SER A 68 -25.01 22.85 -53.87
CA SER A 68 -25.98 22.60 -54.93
C SER A 68 -26.72 23.90 -55.26
N PHE A 69 -26.95 24.16 -56.54
CA PHE A 69 -27.57 25.40 -57.03
C PHE A 69 -28.99 25.14 -57.52
N CYS A 70 -29.89 26.09 -57.29
CA CYS A 70 -31.19 26.13 -57.93
C CYS A 70 -31.05 26.72 -59.33
N LYS A 71 -31.31 25.92 -60.37
CA LYS A 71 -31.26 26.32 -61.77
C LYS A 71 -32.53 25.89 -62.47
N GLU A 72 -33.23 26.86 -63.08
CA GLU A 72 -34.45 26.60 -63.88
C GLU A 72 -35.51 25.75 -63.12
N GLY A 73 -35.71 26.05 -61.83
CA GLY A 73 -36.66 25.32 -60.97
C GLY A 73 -36.21 23.93 -60.51
N ARG A 74 -34.95 23.52 -60.77
CA ARG A 74 -34.37 22.25 -60.29
C ARG A 74 -33.04 22.44 -59.57
N TRP A 75 -32.80 21.61 -58.56
CA TRP A 75 -31.52 21.53 -57.89
C TRP A 75 -30.49 20.81 -58.76
N THR A 76 -29.29 21.39 -58.90
CA THR A 76 -28.17 20.71 -59.55
C THR A 76 -27.75 19.49 -58.72
N PRO A 77 -27.47 18.33 -59.33
CA PRO A 77 -27.01 17.16 -58.60
C PRO A 77 -25.78 17.46 -57.73
N SER A 78 -25.82 17.08 -56.46
CA SER A 78 -24.67 17.21 -55.56
C SER A 78 -23.55 16.27 -55.99
N ASP A 79 -22.34 16.80 -56.19
CA ASP A 79 -21.11 16.05 -56.47
C ASP A 79 -20.32 15.69 -55.19
N LEU A 80 -20.74 16.17 -54.01
CA LEU A 80 -20.18 15.80 -52.70
C LEU A 80 -20.04 14.28 -52.54
N THR A 81 -18.83 13.75 -52.40
CA THR A 81 -18.62 12.32 -52.14
C THR A 81 -18.45 12.07 -50.65
N CYS A 82 -19.35 11.27 -50.07
CA CYS A 82 -19.34 10.89 -48.67
C CYS A 82 -19.19 9.37 -48.56
N GLU A 83 -18.12 8.92 -47.93
CA GLU A 83 -17.87 7.49 -47.70
C GLU A 83 -18.14 7.11 -46.25
N MET A 84 -18.75 5.96 -46.06
CA MET A 84 -19.04 5.43 -44.73
C MET A 84 -17.73 5.16 -43.97
N VAL A 85 -17.63 5.70 -42.75
CA VAL A 85 -16.53 5.42 -41.83
C VAL A 85 -16.62 3.98 -41.35
N LYS A 86 -15.55 3.22 -41.60
CA LYS A 86 -15.39 1.83 -41.18
C LYS A 86 -14.13 1.72 -40.32
N CYS A 87 -14.26 1.06 -39.18
CA CYS A 87 -13.11 0.73 -38.36
C CYS A 87 -12.49 -0.62 -38.79
N PRO A 88 -11.17 -0.82 -38.60
CA PRO A 88 -10.52 -2.08 -38.88
C PRO A 88 -11.15 -3.24 -38.12
N ASP A 89 -11.16 -4.43 -38.74
CA ASP A 89 -11.58 -5.66 -38.06
C ASP A 89 -10.67 -5.94 -36.86
N ILE A 90 -11.28 -6.13 -35.69
CA ILE A 90 -10.54 -6.49 -34.47
C ILE A 90 -10.24 -7.98 -34.50
N LYS A 91 -8.96 -8.33 -34.61
CA LYS A 91 -8.47 -9.71 -34.51
C LYS A 91 -7.57 -9.83 -33.28
N ILE A 92 -8.16 -10.19 -32.15
CA ILE A 92 -7.43 -10.44 -30.91
C ILE A 92 -7.30 -11.95 -30.71
N ILE A 93 -6.06 -12.44 -30.66
CA ILE A 93 -5.76 -13.86 -30.44
C ILE A 93 -6.21 -14.25 -29.02
N ASN A 94 -6.82 -15.43 -28.85
CA ASN A 94 -7.37 -15.91 -27.58
C ASN A 94 -8.48 -15.01 -27.00
N SER A 95 -9.28 -14.38 -27.86
CA SER A 95 -10.48 -13.65 -27.48
C SER A 95 -11.73 -14.34 -28.04
N LYS A 96 -12.87 -14.14 -27.39
CA LYS A 96 -14.16 -14.56 -27.93
C LYS A 96 -14.45 -13.69 -29.17
N GLN A 97 -14.46 -14.32 -30.34
CA GLN A 97 -14.48 -13.67 -31.64
C GLN A 97 -15.66 -12.70 -31.83
N PHE A 98 -15.38 -11.48 -32.31
CA PHE A 98 -16.37 -10.57 -32.87
C PHE A 98 -16.04 -10.34 -34.35
N SER A 99 -16.90 -10.84 -35.26
CA SER A 99 -16.80 -10.54 -36.69
C SER A 99 -18.11 -9.95 -37.17
N LYS A 100 -18.15 -8.61 -37.28
CA LYS A 100 -19.20 -7.87 -37.98
C LYS A 100 -18.62 -6.55 -38.45
N ILE A 101 -19.09 -6.06 -39.60
CA ILE A 101 -18.73 -4.73 -40.12
C ILE A 101 -19.03 -3.67 -39.04
N VAL A 102 -17.98 -3.03 -38.54
CA VAL A 102 -18.06 -2.01 -37.49
C VAL A 102 -18.11 -0.63 -38.13
N ARG A 103 -19.22 0.07 -37.89
CA ARG A 103 -19.45 1.44 -38.36
C ARG A 103 -19.12 2.45 -37.27
N TYR A 104 -19.02 3.72 -37.64
CA TYR A 104 -18.97 4.83 -36.69
C TYR A 104 -19.96 4.66 -35.53
N ASN A 105 -19.51 4.97 -34.33
CA ASN A 105 -20.28 4.90 -33.09
C ASN A 105 -20.68 3.48 -32.64
N THR A 106 -20.22 2.43 -33.33
CA THR A 106 -20.37 1.07 -32.84
C THR A 106 -19.45 0.86 -31.64
N THR A 107 -19.99 0.25 -30.58
CA THR A 107 -19.23 -0.19 -29.41
C THR A 107 -19.08 -1.70 -29.42
N VAL A 108 -17.92 -2.19 -28.97
CA VAL A 108 -17.65 -3.62 -28.84
C VAL A 108 -17.02 -3.92 -27.48
N ASP A 109 -17.41 -5.05 -26.92
CA ASP A 109 -16.91 -5.52 -25.63
C ASP A 109 -15.95 -6.68 -25.86
N ILE A 110 -14.70 -6.51 -25.44
CA ILE A 110 -13.67 -7.52 -25.60
C ILE A 110 -13.66 -8.45 -24.39
N THR A 111 -13.76 -9.75 -24.66
CA THR A 111 -13.66 -10.79 -23.64
C THR A 111 -12.61 -11.81 -24.05
N CYS A 112 -11.67 -12.10 -23.15
CA CYS A 112 -10.65 -13.12 -23.39
C CYS A 112 -11.21 -14.54 -23.17
N GLU A 113 -10.57 -15.52 -23.82
CA GLU A 113 -10.82 -16.94 -23.58
C GLU A 113 -10.37 -17.36 -22.16
N GLN A 114 -10.82 -18.53 -21.72
CA GLN A 114 -10.45 -19.06 -20.41
C GLN A 114 -8.93 -19.24 -20.31
N GLY A 115 -8.34 -18.74 -19.24
CA GLY A 115 -6.87 -18.79 -19.03
C GLY A 115 -6.12 -17.58 -19.59
N PHE A 116 -6.82 -16.57 -20.11
CA PHE A 116 -6.25 -15.31 -20.56
C PHE A 116 -6.87 -14.11 -19.83
N ILE A 117 -6.07 -13.07 -19.59
CA ILE A 117 -6.47 -11.80 -18.98
C ILE A 117 -6.41 -10.68 -20.01
N LEU A 118 -7.40 -9.79 -19.97
CA LEU A 118 -7.46 -8.62 -20.83
C LEU A 118 -6.47 -7.55 -20.36
N ARG A 119 -5.57 -7.10 -21.25
CA ARG A 119 -4.70 -5.95 -21.06
C ARG A 119 -5.14 -4.81 -21.95
N GLY A 120 -5.68 -3.76 -21.33
CA GLY A 120 -6.23 -2.59 -22.02
C GLY A 120 -7.72 -2.42 -21.74
N ALA A 121 -8.40 -1.70 -22.63
CA ALA A 121 -9.81 -1.37 -22.46
C ALA A 121 -10.72 -2.56 -22.81
N GLN A 122 -11.73 -2.81 -21.97
CA GLN A 122 -12.79 -3.78 -22.26
C GLN A 122 -13.78 -3.27 -23.32
N HIS A 123 -14.05 -1.97 -23.33
CA HIS A 123 -15.05 -1.36 -24.21
C HIS A 123 -14.33 -0.49 -25.23
N LEU A 124 -14.54 -0.75 -26.51
CA LEU A 124 -13.97 0.05 -27.61
C LEU A 124 -15.10 0.70 -28.40
N ARG A 125 -14.86 1.92 -28.87
CA ARG A 125 -15.77 2.67 -29.73
C ARG A 125 -15.10 2.99 -31.05
N CYS A 126 -15.85 2.86 -32.15
CA CYS A 126 -15.40 3.28 -33.47
C CYS A 126 -15.61 4.78 -33.66
N GLU A 127 -14.52 5.53 -33.75
CA GLU A 127 -14.54 6.98 -33.86
C GLU A 127 -14.66 7.47 -35.32
N LEU A 128 -14.98 8.76 -35.51
CA LEU A 128 -15.21 9.36 -36.84
C LEU A 128 -13.95 9.33 -37.73
N ASN A 129 -12.78 9.22 -37.13
CA ASN A 129 -11.51 9.05 -37.83
C ASN A 129 -11.28 7.63 -38.36
N GLY A 130 -12.16 6.67 -38.05
CA GLY A 130 -12.02 5.27 -38.42
C GLY A 130 -11.08 4.48 -37.51
N SER A 131 -10.73 4.99 -36.32
CA SER A 131 -9.94 4.25 -35.32
C SER A 131 -10.81 3.76 -34.17
N TRP A 132 -10.32 2.72 -33.50
CA TRP A 132 -10.85 2.28 -32.22
C TRP A 132 -10.36 3.18 -31.11
N THR A 133 -11.23 3.49 -30.14
CA THR A 133 -10.85 4.24 -28.95
C THR A 133 -11.57 3.69 -27.71
N PRO A 134 -10.84 3.35 -26.64
CA PRO A 134 -9.37 3.32 -26.52
C PRO A 134 -8.71 2.32 -27.49
N ASP A 135 -7.37 2.28 -27.52
CA ASP A 135 -6.63 1.36 -28.39
C ASP A 135 -7.02 -0.10 -28.15
N VAL A 136 -6.91 -0.91 -29.22
CA VAL A 136 -7.28 -2.32 -29.20
C VAL A 136 -6.46 -3.09 -28.15
N PRO A 137 -7.09 -3.80 -27.20
CA PRO A 137 -6.42 -4.48 -26.10
C PRO A 137 -5.82 -5.83 -26.56
N THR A 138 -5.04 -6.45 -25.68
CA THR A 138 -4.48 -7.80 -25.88
C THR A 138 -5.02 -8.78 -24.85
N CYS A 139 -5.12 -10.05 -25.23
CA CYS A 139 -5.39 -11.15 -24.31
C CYS A 139 -4.08 -11.89 -24.01
N GLU A 140 -3.60 -11.75 -22.78
CA GLU A 140 -2.35 -12.35 -22.33
C GLU A 140 -2.63 -13.58 -21.48
N PRO A 141 -1.79 -14.63 -21.54
CA PRO A 141 -1.97 -15.80 -20.70
C PRO A 141 -1.89 -15.43 -19.22
N VAL A 142 -2.84 -15.90 -18.41
CA VAL A 142 -2.84 -15.70 -16.96
C VAL A 142 -1.62 -16.41 -16.39
N ARG A 143 -0.81 -15.67 -15.63
CA ARG A 143 0.40 -16.16 -15.00
C ARG A 143 0.59 -15.45 -13.67
N CYS A 144 0.79 -16.18 -12.58
CA CYS A 144 1.25 -15.60 -11.34
C CYS A 144 2.77 -15.48 -11.36
N SER A 145 3.31 -14.33 -10.98
CA SER A 145 4.75 -14.20 -10.70
C SER A 145 5.10 -14.93 -9.40
N ALA A 146 6.37 -15.31 -9.23
CA ALA A 146 6.83 -15.85 -7.95
C ALA A 146 6.46 -14.90 -6.78
N PRO A 147 5.81 -15.40 -5.72
CA PRO A 147 5.36 -14.55 -4.63
C PRO A 147 6.54 -13.99 -3.85
N LEU A 148 6.46 -12.72 -3.49
CA LEU A 148 7.43 -12.05 -2.63
C LEU A 148 6.94 -12.12 -1.18
N MET A 149 7.69 -12.83 -0.32
CA MET A 149 7.34 -13.02 1.08
C MET A 149 8.47 -12.53 1.98
N VAL A 150 8.17 -11.58 2.86
CA VAL A 150 9.12 -11.09 3.87
C VAL A 150 9.38 -12.21 4.89
N ASN A 151 10.66 -12.54 5.12
CA ASN A 151 11.06 -13.69 5.96
C ASN A 151 10.44 -15.04 5.51
N GLY A 152 10.06 -15.14 4.23
CA GLY A 152 9.51 -16.34 3.63
C GLY A 152 10.44 -16.90 2.54
N LYS A 153 10.29 -18.18 2.24
CA LYS A 153 10.99 -18.90 1.17
C LYS A 153 10.07 -19.89 0.47
N ILE A 154 10.27 -20.06 -0.83
CA ILE A 154 9.61 -21.10 -1.61
C ILE A 154 10.44 -22.38 -1.45
N GLN A 155 9.81 -23.49 -1.06
CA GLN A 155 10.54 -24.70 -0.65
C GLN A 155 11.23 -25.43 -1.82
N SER A 156 10.63 -25.44 -3.01
CA SER A 156 11.24 -26.05 -4.20
C SER A 156 10.56 -25.58 -5.50
N GLY A 157 11.27 -25.68 -6.63
CA GLY A 157 10.70 -25.45 -7.95
C GLY A 157 10.31 -24.00 -8.23
N VAL A 158 11.18 -23.03 -7.88
CA VAL A 158 10.94 -21.62 -8.20
C VAL A 158 10.90 -21.44 -9.72
N LYS A 159 9.74 -21.06 -10.23
CA LYS A 159 9.52 -20.65 -11.61
C LYS A 159 9.37 -19.14 -11.64
N GLN A 160 9.74 -18.51 -12.75
CA GLN A 160 9.44 -17.09 -12.94
C GLN A 160 7.92 -16.85 -13.00
N HIS A 161 7.18 -17.82 -13.56
CA HIS A 161 5.74 -17.74 -13.76
C HIS A 161 5.04 -19.07 -13.46
N TYR A 162 3.84 -18.97 -12.89
CA TYR A 162 2.98 -20.10 -12.52
C TYR A 162 1.65 -20.03 -13.27
N LYS A 163 1.16 -21.18 -13.70
CA LYS A 163 -0.14 -21.31 -14.37
C LYS A 163 -1.28 -21.23 -13.34
N PRO A 164 -2.50 -20.83 -13.74
CA PRO A 164 -3.65 -20.92 -12.87
C PRO A 164 -3.81 -22.33 -12.28
N LEU A 165 -4.21 -22.42 -11.02
CA LEU A 165 -4.36 -23.64 -10.24
C LEU A 165 -3.05 -24.39 -9.92
N GLU A 166 -1.88 -23.88 -10.34
CA GLU A 166 -0.61 -24.41 -9.81
C GLU A 166 -0.47 -24.04 -8.33
N ASN A 167 0.04 -25.01 -7.57
CA ASN A 167 0.30 -24.88 -6.16
C ASN A 167 1.80 -24.71 -5.89
N LEU A 168 2.12 -23.93 -4.86
CA LEU A 168 3.46 -23.77 -4.32
C LEU A 168 3.46 -24.00 -2.83
N THR A 169 4.51 -24.66 -2.34
CA THR A 169 4.76 -24.79 -0.92
C THR A 169 5.76 -23.73 -0.47
N VAL A 170 5.34 -22.91 0.49
CA VAL A 170 6.16 -21.87 1.11
C VAL A 170 6.46 -22.22 2.56
N SER A 171 7.52 -21.64 3.11
CA SER A 171 7.87 -21.71 4.52
C SER A 171 8.48 -20.39 4.97
N CYS A 172 8.56 -20.18 6.28
CA CYS A 172 9.27 -19.05 6.84
C CYS A 172 10.75 -19.37 7.08
N THR A 173 11.57 -18.33 7.14
CA THR A 173 12.96 -18.43 7.59
C THR A 173 13.02 -18.76 9.07
N GLU A 174 14.19 -19.20 9.55
CA GLU A 174 14.38 -19.54 10.97
C GLU A 174 14.03 -18.37 11.90
N GLY A 175 13.33 -18.66 13.00
CA GLY A 175 12.85 -17.66 13.95
C GLY A 175 11.52 -17.01 13.58
N TYR A 176 10.84 -17.50 12.54
CA TYR A 176 9.52 -17.03 12.12
C TYR A 176 8.54 -18.20 11.96
N ASP A 177 7.34 -18.02 12.51
CA ASP A 177 6.21 -18.92 12.35
C ASP A 177 5.35 -18.53 11.14
N LEU A 178 4.88 -19.54 10.41
CA LEU A 178 3.99 -19.37 9.27
C LEU A 178 2.53 -19.26 9.75
N ILE A 179 1.95 -18.08 9.55
CA ILE A 179 0.54 -17.79 9.85
C ILE A 179 -0.27 -17.94 8.56
N GLY A 180 -1.04 -19.03 8.48
CA GLY A 180 -1.86 -19.37 7.32
C GLY A 180 -1.52 -20.74 6.74
N LEU A 181 -1.86 -20.95 5.46
CA LEU A 181 -1.57 -22.19 4.75
C LEU A 181 -0.19 -22.14 4.10
N SER A 182 0.58 -23.22 4.22
CA SER A 182 1.87 -23.35 3.54
C SER A 182 1.73 -23.65 2.04
N LEU A 183 0.58 -24.17 1.62
CA LEU A 183 0.26 -24.42 0.21
C LEU A 183 -0.54 -23.24 -0.35
N VAL A 184 0.04 -22.52 -1.32
CA VAL A 184 -0.59 -21.38 -1.99
C VAL A 184 -0.90 -21.70 -3.45
N THR A 185 -2.03 -21.21 -3.95
CA THR A 185 -2.53 -21.53 -5.30
C THR A 185 -2.59 -20.27 -6.17
N CYS A 186 -2.12 -20.38 -7.41
CA CYS A 186 -2.21 -19.30 -8.39
C CYS A 186 -3.67 -19.15 -8.86
N GLY A 187 -4.21 -17.95 -8.69
CA GLY A 187 -5.58 -17.60 -9.08
C GLY A 187 -5.74 -17.47 -10.60
N SER A 188 -7.00 -17.48 -11.03
CA SER A 188 -7.38 -17.27 -12.43
C SER A 188 -7.24 -15.81 -12.90
N ASP A 189 -7.00 -14.89 -11.98
CA ASP A 189 -6.72 -13.48 -12.20
C ASP A 189 -5.21 -13.16 -12.25
N GLY A 190 -4.36 -14.18 -12.09
CA GLY A 190 -2.91 -14.02 -12.04
C GLY A 190 -2.39 -13.54 -10.67
N GLN A 191 -3.25 -13.56 -9.64
CA GLN A 191 -2.87 -13.26 -8.26
C GLN A 191 -2.87 -14.53 -7.41
N TRP A 192 -2.04 -14.56 -6.36
CA TRP A 192 -2.05 -15.66 -5.39
C TRP A 192 -3.27 -15.53 -4.49
N GLN A 193 -4.07 -16.61 -4.35
CA GLN A 193 -5.36 -16.53 -3.68
C GLN A 193 -5.26 -16.09 -2.20
N ARG A 194 -4.27 -16.60 -1.45
CA ARG A 194 -4.00 -16.23 -0.04
C ARG A 194 -2.54 -16.51 0.31
N LEU A 195 -1.69 -15.47 0.27
CA LEU A 195 -0.30 -15.62 0.74
C LEU A 195 -0.26 -15.63 2.28
N PRO A 196 0.48 -16.55 2.91
CA PRO A 196 0.63 -16.58 4.36
C PRO A 196 1.59 -15.48 4.84
N GLU A 197 1.54 -15.19 6.14
CA GLU A 197 2.40 -14.19 6.79
C GLU A 197 3.44 -14.89 7.67
N CYS A 198 4.69 -14.44 7.60
CA CYS A 198 5.74 -14.90 8.51
C CYS A 198 5.86 -13.94 9.68
N ARG A 199 5.53 -14.40 10.90
CA ARG A 199 5.65 -13.60 12.13
C ARG A 199 6.77 -14.12 13.00
N PRO A 200 7.49 -13.25 13.74
CA PRO A 200 8.52 -13.71 14.66
C PRO A 200 7.95 -14.78 15.61
N GLU A 201 8.69 -15.87 15.79
CA GLU A 201 8.36 -16.91 16.74
C GLU A 201 8.19 -16.29 18.14
N VAL A 202 7.08 -16.62 18.81
CA VAL A 202 6.90 -16.19 20.20
C VAL A 202 7.75 -17.08 21.09
N ARG A 203 8.66 -16.46 21.85
CA ARG A 203 9.55 -17.18 22.76
C ARG A 203 9.77 -16.39 24.04
N CYS A 204 9.77 -17.06 25.19
CA CYS A 204 10.19 -16.45 26.45
C CYS A 204 11.71 -16.58 26.59
N SER A 205 12.39 -15.51 27.00
CA SER A 205 13.75 -15.64 27.55
C SER A 205 13.71 -16.38 28.89
N ALA A 206 14.84 -16.93 29.32
CA ALA A 206 14.96 -17.54 30.64
C ALA A 206 14.43 -16.60 31.76
N PRO A 207 13.59 -17.10 32.68
CA PRO A 207 12.95 -16.26 33.69
C PRO A 207 13.99 -15.68 34.64
N LEU A 208 13.90 -14.36 34.88
CA LEU A 208 14.77 -13.64 35.80
C LEU A 208 14.07 -13.53 37.16
N MET A 209 14.61 -14.21 38.17
CA MET A 209 14.05 -14.23 39.53
C MET A 209 15.07 -13.76 40.56
N VAL A 210 14.63 -12.88 41.47
CA VAL A 210 15.44 -12.43 42.62
C VAL A 210 15.51 -13.55 43.64
N ASN A 211 16.72 -13.89 44.11
CA ASN A 211 16.95 -15.04 45.00
C ASN A 211 16.41 -16.37 44.46
N GLY A 212 16.22 -16.48 43.14
CA GLY A 212 15.69 -17.67 42.49
C GLY A 212 16.68 -18.26 41.49
N LYS A 213 16.50 -19.54 41.18
CA LYS A 213 17.22 -20.26 40.12
C LYS A 213 16.30 -21.27 39.44
N ILE A 214 16.62 -21.58 38.18
CA ILE A 214 16.01 -22.69 37.45
C ILE A 214 16.71 -23.98 37.89
N GLN A 215 15.95 -25.03 38.22
CA GLN A 215 16.51 -26.26 38.81
C GLN A 215 17.36 -27.06 37.81
N SER A 216 16.91 -27.20 36.57
CA SER A 216 17.62 -27.93 35.51
C SER A 216 17.14 -27.54 34.12
N GLY A 217 17.94 -27.82 33.09
CA GLY A 217 17.53 -27.65 31.69
C GLY A 217 17.39 -26.18 31.25
N VAL A 218 18.31 -25.31 31.66
CA VAL A 218 18.27 -23.89 31.26
C VAL A 218 18.44 -23.78 29.75
N LYS A 219 17.41 -23.28 29.07
CA LYS A 219 17.43 -22.91 27.65
C LYS A 219 17.58 -21.40 27.54
N LEU A 220 18.18 -20.93 26.45
CA LEU A 220 18.22 -19.51 26.13
C LEU A 220 16.80 -18.97 25.88
N HIS A 221 15.96 -19.78 25.23
CA HIS A 221 14.58 -19.44 24.86
C HIS A 221 13.64 -20.63 25.08
N TYR A 222 12.41 -20.33 25.49
CA TYR A 222 11.34 -21.28 25.77
C TYR A 222 10.16 -21.01 24.83
N LYS A 223 9.56 -22.09 24.30
CA LYS A 223 8.35 -21.98 23.47
C LYS A 223 7.11 -21.77 24.37
N PRO A 224 6.01 -21.23 23.84
CA PRO A 224 4.75 -21.13 24.59
C PRO A 224 4.33 -22.50 25.11
N LEU A 225 3.77 -22.54 26.31
CA LEU A 225 3.38 -23.74 27.06
C LEU A 225 4.54 -24.60 27.59
N GLU A 226 5.81 -24.25 27.31
CA GLU A 226 6.92 -24.89 28.01
C GLU A 226 6.96 -24.47 29.48
N ASN A 227 7.21 -25.45 30.34
CA ASN A 227 7.30 -25.27 31.78
C ASN A 227 8.75 -25.38 32.26
N VAL A 228 9.10 -24.58 33.26
CA VAL A 228 10.36 -24.72 33.99
C VAL A 228 10.10 -24.76 35.49
N THR A 229 10.87 -25.62 36.16
CA THR A 229 10.84 -25.70 37.62
C THR A 229 11.88 -24.76 38.20
N VAL A 230 11.44 -23.86 39.07
CA VAL A 230 12.27 -22.88 39.77
C VAL A 230 12.36 -23.19 41.25
N SER A 231 13.42 -22.73 41.90
CA SER A 231 13.61 -22.82 43.34
C SER A 231 14.27 -21.56 43.88
N CYS A 232 14.06 -21.28 45.16
CA CYS A 232 14.75 -20.20 45.84
C CYS A 232 16.14 -20.63 46.31
N THR A 233 17.05 -19.66 46.43
CA THR A 233 18.34 -19.85 47.08
C THR A 233 18.14 -20.15 48.57
N GLU A 234 19.17 -20.73 49.19
CA GLU A 234 19.14 -21.05 50.63
C GLU A 234 18.80 -19.81 51.48
N GLY A 235 17.97 -20.00 52.51
CA GLY A 235 17.46 -18.93 53.36
C GLY A 235 16.17 -18.25 52.87
N TYR A 236 15.64 -18.64 51.71
CA TYR A 236 14.40 -18.08 51.15
C TYR A 236 13.31 -19.15 50.95
N ASP A 237 12.07 -18.77 51.23
CA ASP A 237 10.86 -19.52 50.94
C ASP A 237 10.25 -19.11 49.60
N LEU A 238 9.81 -20.10 48.83
CA LEU A 238 9.13 -19.90 47.57
C LEU A 238 7.65 -19.61 47.81
N ILE A 239 7.19 -18.44 47.39
CA ILE A 239 5.80 -18.01 47.47
C ILE A 239 5.18 -18.08 46.07
N GLY A 240 4.29 -19.05 45.87
CA GLY A 240 3.64 -19.33 44.59
C GLY A 240 3.99 -20.70 44.03
N SER A 241 3.78 -20.89 42.72
CA SER A 241 4.09 -22.15 42.04
C SER A 241 5.58 -22.27 41.75
N SER A 242 6.19 -23.41 42.03
CA SER A 242 7.55 -23.72 41.58
C SER A 242 7.61 -24.07 40.09
N LEU A 243 6.47 -24.35 39.45
CA LEU A 243 6.36 -24.62 38.03
C LEU A 243 5.82 -23.36 37.34
N VAL A 244 6.62 -22.77 36.45
CA VAL A 244 6.22 -21.57 35.69
C VAL A 244 6.15 -21.89 34.21
N THR A 245 5.19 -21.28 33.52
CA THR A 245 4.86 -21.56 32.11
C THR A 245 5.12 -20.34 31.24
N CYS A 246 5.75 -20.56 30.08
CA CYS A 246 5.92 -19.51 29.08
C CYS A 246 4.57 -19.23 28.40
N GLY A 247 4.08 -18.01 28.55
CA GLY A 247 2.78 -17.61 28.03
C GLY A 247 2.78 -17.39 26.50
N PRO A 248 1.59 -17.25 25.90
CA PRO A 248 1.40 -17.13 24.45
C PRO A 248 1.90 -15.81 23.85
N GLN A 249 2.35 -14.86 24.68
CA GLN A 249 2.88 -13.55 24.26
C GLN A 249 4.38 -13.41 24.55
N GLY A 250 5.08 -14.50 24.86
CA GLY A 250 6.52 -14.48 25.15
C GLY A 250 6.84 -13.93 26.55
N GLN A 251 5.85 -13.93 27.44
CA GLN A 251 5.96 -13.53 28.84
C GLN A 251 5.57 -14.70 29.74
N TRP A 252 6.32 -14.90 30.83
CA TRP A 252 5.99 -15.90 31.83
C TRP A 252 4.66 -15.55 32.50
N GLU A 253 3.73 -16.50 32.57
CA GLU A 253 2.35 -16.23 33.02
C GLU A 253 2.30 -15.72 34.47
N ARG A 254 3.09 -16.32 35.37
CA ARG A 254 3.26 -15.86 36.74
C ARG A 254 4.58 -16.37 37.32
N LEU A 255 5.50 -15.48 37.66
CA LEU A 255 6.73 -15.83 38.37
C LEU A 255 6.49 -15.83 39.89
N PRO A 256 6.99 -16.83 40.65
CA PRO A 256 6.89 -16.84 42.10
C PRO A 256 7.88 -15.87 42.74
N GLU A 257 7.63 -15.53 44.00
CA GLU A 257 8.49 -14.66 44.79
C GLU A 257 9.31 -15.47 45.80
N CYS A 258 10.60 -15.15 45.93
CA CYS A 258 11.45 -15.72 46.98
C CYS A 258 11.51 -14.76 48.16
N ARG A 259 10.88 -15.14 49.28
CA ARG A 259 10.82 -14.33 50.50
C ARG A 259 11.79 -14.85 51.55
N PHE A 260 12.50 -13.96 52.23
CA PHE A 260 13.43 -14.39 53.28
C PHE A 260 12.69 -15.08 54.43
N LYS A 261 13.25 -16.19 54.91
CA LYS A 261 12.77 -16.89 56.11
C LYS A 261 12.99 -15.98 57.32
N VAL A 262 11.92 -15.53 57.98
CA VAL A 262 11.99 -14.56 59.08
C VAL A 262 13.01 -14.98 60.13
N SER A 263 13.99 -14.10 60.42
CA SER A 263 14.97 -14.33 61.50
C SER A 263 14.39 -13.93 62.85
N LEU A 264 14.59 -14.77 63.87
CA LEU A 264 14.15 -14.53 65.25
C LEU A 264 14.82 -13.29 65.88
N THR A 265 15.92 -12.80 65.30
CA THR A 265 16.69 -11.66 65.81
C THR A 265 16.18 -10.29 65.33
N GLY A 266 15.17 -10.26 64.45
CA GLY A 266 14.69 -9.02 63.83
C GLY A 266 15.63 -8.46 62.75
N ASN A 267 16.73 -9.16 62.45
CA ASN A 267 17.66 -8.82 61.38
C ASN A 267 17.12 -9.28 60.02
N CYS A 268 17.49 -8.53 58.98
CA CYS A 268 17.34 -8.93 57.59
C CYS A 268 18.31 -10.06 57.25
N GLY A 269 17.89 -10.93 56.35
CA GLY A 269 18.70 -12.03 55.84
C GLY A 269 19.86 -11.62 54.95
N PRO A 270 20.48 -12.59 54.25
CA PRO A 270 21.54 -12.29 53.29
C PRO A 270 20.99 -11.41 52.17
N ALA A 271 21.85 -10.51 51.68
CA ALA A 271 21.53 -9.58 50.61
C ALA A 271 20.84 -10.25 49.41
N PRO A 272 19.72 -9.70 48.89
CA PRO A 272 19.07 -10.24 47.72
C PRO A 272 20.00 -10.36 46.51
N ARG A 273 19.93 -11.49 45.81
CA ARG A 273 20.64 -11.72 44.56
C ARG A 273 19.74 -11.33 43.40
N TYR A 274 20.05 -10.21 42.77
CA TYR A 274 19.38 -9.74 41.56
C TYR A 274 20.10 -10.26 40.32
N PRO A 275 19.37 -10.80 39.32
CA PRO A 275 19.95 -11.11 38.02
C PRO A 275 20.61 -9.87 37.41
N HIS A 276 21.81 -10.04 36.85
CA HIS A 276 22.58 -8.96 36.21
C HIS A 276 22.93 -7.77 37.13
N ALA A 277 22.98 -7.99 38.44
CA ALA A 277 23.51 -7.02 39.39
C ALA A 277 24.31 -7.72 40.50
N HIS A 278 25.30 -7.00 41.04
CA HIS A 278 26.14 -7.44 42.15
C HIS A 278 26.16 -6.36 43.24
N LEU A 279 26.39 -6.75 44.48
CA LEU A 279 26.68 -5.80 45.57
C LEU A 279 27.92 -4.99 45.22
N ARG A 280 27.96 -3.72 45.63
CA ARG A 280 29.19 -2.93 45.56
C ARG A 280 30.27 -3.56 46.43
N ASP A 281 31.53 -3.37 46.01
CA ASP A 281 32.73 -3.97 46.63
C ASP A 281 32.91 -3.58 48.11
N GLU A 282 32.25 -2.51 48.56
CA GLU A 282 32.22 -2.05 49.96
C GLU A 282 31.43 -2.98 50.91
N TYR A 283 30.70 -3.97 50.37
CA TYR A 283 29.90 -4.92 51.16
C TYR A 283 30.39 -6.36 50.97
N SER A 284 30.38 -7.15 52.06
CA SER A 284 30.73 -8.58 52.00
C SER A 284 29.57 -9.39 51.41
N PRO A 285 29.79 -10.16 50.30
CA PRO A 285 28.75 -11.01 49.72
C PRO A 285 28.40 -12.24 50.57
N THR A 286 29.24 -12.60 51.54
CA THR A 286 29.04 -13.77 52.42
C THR A 286 28.37 -13.41 53.74
N GLN A 287 28.04 -12.14 53.95
CA GLN A 287 27.38 -11.69 55.15
C GLN A 287 25.97 -12.28 55.24
N ARG A 288 25.71 -13.02 56.32
CA ARG A 288 24.48 -13.80 56.50
C ARG A 288 23.30 -12.99 57.06
N GLU A 289 23.59 -11.91 57.79
CA GLU A 289 22.59 -11.03 58.38
C GLU A 289 22.96 -9.56 58.25
N HIS A 290 21.93 -8.75 58.07
CA HIS A 290 22.00 -7.29 58.06
C HIS A 290 21.00 -6.72 59.07
N THR A 291 21.31 -5.59 59.69
CA THR A 291 20.37 -4.92 60.59
C THR A 291 19.12 -4.46 59.82
N ALA A 292 17.99 -4.30 60.50
CA ALA A 292 16.73 -3.86 59.88
C ALA A 292 16.85 -2.51 59.13
N GLU A 293 17.81 -1.67 59.54
CA GLU A 293 18.05 -0.34 58.97
C GLU A 293 19.12 -0.34 57.85
N ALA A 294 19.72 -1.50 57.55
CA ALA A 294 20.80 -1.61 56.59
C ALA A 294 20.34 -1.22 55.17
N ARG A 295 21.12 -0.37 54.51
CA ARG A 295 20.90 0.03 53.11
C ARG A 295 22.01 -0.54 52.24
N LEU A 296 21.66 -1.53 51.43
CA LEU A 296 22.57 -2.17 50.49
C LEU A 296 22.57 -1.46 49.14
N ARG A 297 23.74 -1.36 48.51
CA ARG A 297 23.89 -0.77 47.17
C ARG A 297 24.37 -1.81 46.17
N TYR A 298 23.72 -1.82 45.02
CA TYR A 298 24.02 -2.73 43.92
C TYR A 298 24.56 -1.96 42.72
N LYS A 299 25.34 -2.66 41.91
CA LYS A 299 25.85 -2.23 40.61
C LYS A 299 25.40 -3.22 39.55
N CYS A 300 24.86 -2.72 38.44
CA CYS A 300 24.51 -3.57 37.30
C CYS A 300 25.77 -4.14 36.65
N THR A 301 25.69 -5.37 36.13
CA THR A 301 26.74 -5.93 35.27
C THR A 301 26.82 -5.15 33.96
N ILE A 302 27.99 -5.17 33.30
CA ILE A 302 28.22 -4.46 32.03
C ILE A 302 27.15 -4.86 31.01
N GLY A 303 26.60 -3.88 30.29
CA GLY A 303 25.52 -4.08 29.31
C GLY A 303 24.10 -4.10 29.89
N HIS A 304 23.95 -4.12 31.23
CA HIS A 304 22.65 -4.09 31.90
C HIS A 304 22.42 -2.77 32.64
N ARG A 305 21.14 -2.38 32.73
CA ARG A 305 20.70 -1.13 33.35
C ARG A 305 19.54 -1.37 34.31
N LEU A 306 19.38 -0.50 35.30
CA LEU A 306 18.29 -0.61 36.27
C LEU A 306 16.96 -0.30 35.57
N ALA A 307 16.01 -1.24 35.59
CA ALA A 307 14.70 -1.03 34.98
C ALA A 307 13.96 0.10 35.71
N GLY A 308 13.45 1.08 34.97
CA GLY A 308 12.77 2.26 35.54
C GLY A 308 13.68 3.34 36.13
N ALA A 309 15.00 3.24 35.96
CA ALA A 309 15.90 4.33 36.34
C ALA A 309 15.68 5.56 35.46
N VAL A 310 15.68 6.72 36.10
CA VAL A 310 15.66 8.02 35.42
C VAL A 310 17.09 8.37 35.01
N TYR A 311 17.25 8.75 33.75
CA TYR A 311 18.53 9.12 33.17
C TYR A 311 18.51 10.56 32.68
N CYS A 312 19.62 11.25 32.84
CA CYS A 312 19.89 12.54 32.24
C CYS A 312 20.62 12.38 30.91
N PRO A 313 20.47 13.34 29.98
CA PRO A 313 21.30 13.41 28.79
C PRO A 313 22.80 13.51 29.17
N PRO A 314 23.72 13.22 28.22
CA PRO A 314 25.16 13.40 28.44
C PRO A 314 25.48 14.73 29.14
N PRO A 315 26.49 14.75 30.04
CA PRO A 315 26.88 15.98 30.71
C PRO A 315 27.23 17.09 29.70
N PRO A 316 26.72 18.32 29.88
CA PRO A 316 27.00 19.41 28.94
C PRO A 316 28.50 19.69 28.82
N LEU A 317 28.97 19.92 27.59
CA LEU A 317 30.36 20.30 27.35
C LEU A 317 30.55 21.80 27.63
N VAL A 318 31.50 22.13 28.50
CA VAL A 318 31.86 23.52 28.85
C VAL A 318 33.21 23.86 28.21
N ARG A 319 33.25 24.93 27.41
CA ARG A 319 34.49 25.41 26.76
C ARG A 319 35.53 25.79 27.83
N ASN A 320 36.78 25.39 27.60
CA ASN A 320 37.91 25.64 28.52
C ASN A 320 37.75 25.05 29.93
N ALA A 321 36.87 24.05 30.11
CA ALA A 321 36.77 23.29 31.34
C ALA A 321 37.18 21.83 31.14
N ASP A 322 37.81 21.25 32.16
CA ASP A 322 37.92 19.82 32.33
C ASP A 322 36.71 19.28 33.09
N MET A 323 36.18 18.17 32.58
CA MET A 323 35.13 17.39 33.19
C MET A 323 35.77 16.09 33.68
N PHE A 324 35.67 15.81 34.97
CA PHE A 324 36.05 14.51 35.51
C PHE A 324 34.95 13.51 35.18
N ASP A 325 35.34 12.43 34.48
CA ASP A 325 34.55 11.26 34.07
C ASP A 325 33.74 11.42 32.75
N ARG A 326 34.27 10.83 31.65
CA ARG A 326 33.77 10.96 30.27
C ARG A 326 32.99 9.73 29.77
N THR A 327 32.52 8.86 30.65
CA THR A 327 32.31 7.44 30.31
C THR A 327 30.88 7.00 30.02
N TYR A 328 29.88 7.89 30.02
CA TYR A 328 28.47 7.49 29.87
C TYR A 328 27.69 8.29 28.82
N GLU A 329 27.06 7.58 27.87
CA GLU A 329 26.10 8.14 26.90
C GLU A 329 24.78 8.59 27.57
N GLN A 330 24.45 8.06 28.77
CA GLN A 330 23.30 8.45 29.58
C GLN A 330 23.67 8.37 31.08
N VAL A 331 23.36 9.42 31.85
CA VAL A 331 23.80 9.55 33.25
C VAL A 331 22.69 9.19 34.24
N PRO A 332 22.89 8.29 35.22
CA PRO A 332 21.83 7.87 36.14
C PRO A 332 21.46 8.94 37.18
N PHE A 333 20.20 8.90 37.66
CA PHE A 333 19.71 9.74 38.77
C PHE A 333 20.67 9.79 39.96
N GLY A 334 20.91 10.99 40.48
CA GLY A 334 21.78 11.26 41.64
C GLY A 334 23.27 11.33 41.32
N TYR A 335 23.69 10.98 40.09
CA TYR A 335 25.09 11.08 39.67
C TYR A 335 25.53 12.54 39.55
N MET A 336 26.74 12.87 40.03
CA MET A 336 27.28 14.22 40.10
C MET A 336 28.44 14.42 39.12
N VAL A 337 28.38 15.49 38.34
CA VAL A 337 29.47 15.94 37.46
C VAL A 337 30.08 17.20 38.04
N SER A 338 31.41 17.26 38.05
CA SER A 338 32.18 18.42 38.54
C SER A 338 32.93 19.07 37.38
N TYR A 339 32.80 20.39 37.26
CA TYR A 339 33.52 21.19 36.27
C TYR A 339 34.67 21.96 36.91
N ARG A 340 35.79 22.02 36.20
CA ARG A 340 36.94 22.85 36.56
C ARG A 340 37.45 23.58 35.33
N CYS A 341 37.60 24.90 35.38
CA CYS A 341 38.23 25.65 34.30
C CYS A 341 39.73 25.31 34.22
N ARG A 342 40.23 25.09 33.00
CA ARG A 342 41.66 24.95 32.71
C ARG A 342 42.42 26.24 33.02
N THR A 343 41.80 27.37 32.68
CA THR A 343 42.30 28.71 32.94
C THR A 343 41.15 29.62 33.37
N GLY A 344 41.41 30.58 34.28
CA GLY A 344 40.41 31.54 34.74
C GLY A 344 39.50 31.06 35.87
N SER A 345 38.33 31.70 36.01
CA SER A 345 37.36 31.47 37.09
C SER A 345 36.06 30.86 36.56
N LEU A 346 35.51 29.89 37.29
CA LEU A 346 34.24 29.24 36.98
C LEU A 346 33.08 30.10 37.47
N ILE A 347 32.15 30.42 36.57
CA ILE A 347 30.92 31.16 36.84
C ILE A 347 29.75 30.18 36.76
N GLY A 348 28.96 30.07 37.83
CA GLY A 348 27.84 29.13 37.94
C GLY A 348 28.15 27.91 38.82
N ALA A 349 27.34 26.86 38.69
CA ALA A 349 27.41 25.70 39.56
C ALA A 349 28.63 24.81 39.27
N LYS A 350 29.57 24.74 40.23
CA LYS A 350 30.76 23.87 40.15
C LYS A 350 30.42 22.38 40.03
N ARG A 351 29.29 21.96 40.61
CA ARG A 351 28.78 20.60 40.57
C ARG A 351 27.32 20.61 40.18
N ILE A 352 26.96 19.73 39.25
CA ILE A 352 25.57 19.49 38.86
C ILE A 352 25.26 18.00 39.01
N HIS A 353 24.04 17.66 39.39
CA HIS A 353 23.61 16.27 39.54
C HIS A 353 22.39 15.95 38.69
N CYS A 354 22.24 14.69 38.30
CA CYS A 354 21.06 14.23 37.59
C CYS A 354 19.86 14.16 38.53
N THR A 355 18.79 14.88 38.22
CA THR A 355 17.58 14.94 39.06
C THR A 355 16.61 13.81 38.74
N LYS A 356 15.62 13.60 39.62
CA LYS A 356 14.57 12.59 39.45
C LYS A 356 13.68 12.81 38.21
N ASN A 357 13.83 13.94 37.54
CA ASN A 357 13.08 14.29 36.32
C ASN A 357 13.91 14.09 35.04
N GLY A 358 15.13 13.52 35.12
CA GLY A 358 15.97 13.28 33.95
C GLY A 358 16.65 14.54 33.41
N THR A 359 16.74 15.58 34.26
CA THR A 359 17.40 16.85 33.93
C THR A 359 18.50 17.18 34.93
N TRP A 360 19.46 18.00 34.53
CA TRP A 360 20.54 18.46 35.39
C TRP A 360 20.05 19.47 36.42
N SER A 361 20.58 19.38 37.64
CA SER A 361 20.17 20.22 38.79
C SER A 361 20.42 21.71 38.62
N ALA A 362 21.25 22.10 37.65
CA ALA A 362 21.55 23.47 37.30
C ALA A 362 22.04 23.56 35.83
N PRO A 363 21.95 24.73 35.18
CA PRO A 363 22.56 24.97 33.88
C PRO A 363 24.09 24.80 33.92
N PRO A 364 24.74 24.52 32.77
CA PRO A 364 26.18 24.34 32.72
C PRO A 364 26.94 25.62 33.12
N PRO A 365 28.02 25.50 33.89
CA PRO A 365 28.84 26.65 34.27
C PRO A 365 29.67 27.17 33.09
N GLU A 366 30.20 28.39 33.21
CA GLU A 366 31.04 29.03 32.20
C GLU A 366 32.44 29.34 32.76
N CYS A 367 33.47 29.25 31.91
CA CYS A 367 34.83 29.63 32.28
C CYS A 367 35.18 31.00 31.70
N ARG A 368 35.44 31.97 32.59
CA ARG A 368 35.88 33.32 32.20
C ARG A 368 37.38 33.45 32.44
N GLY A 369 38.11 33.82 31.39
CA GLY A 369 39.55 34.09 31.47
C GLY A 369 39.84 35.24 32.45
N LYS A 370 41.01 35.20 33.10
CA LYS A 370 41.56 36.40 33.75
C LYS A 370 42.01 37.33 32.62
N GLN A 371 41.50 38.57 32.62
CA GLN A 371 42.00 39.65 31.75
C GLN A 371 43.47 39.92 32.03
#